data_AF-A0AAV1ZBA3-F1
#
_entry.id   AF-A0AAV1ZBA3-F1
#
_cell.length_a   1.000
_cell.length_b   1.000
_cell.length_c   1.000
_cell.angle_alpha   90.00
_cell.angle_beta   90.00
_cell.angle_gamma   90.00
#
_symmetry.space_group_name_H-M   'P 1'
#
loop_
_entity.id
_entity.type
_entity.pdbx_description
1 polymer ?
#
loop_
_entity_poly.entity_id
_entity_poly.type
_entity_poly.pdbx_seq_one_letter_code
_entity_poly.pdbx_strand_id
1 'polypeptide(L)'
;MHNFFLITVNLFFYIKCIINFFSGLEGLSGVPGSPGEAGIPGLPGKPSASRGYFFTRHSQTTEVPKCPFNAPPMWTGYSLLYLQGNERAHGQDLGTPGSCLKRFSTMPFMFCNLNNVCNLASRNDFSYWLSTPEPMTMMMTPIVGQDIRKYISRCAVCETPTQVISVHSQTMDIPDCPDGWDGLWIGYSFLMNTDSGAEGIGQPLASPGSCLEDFRPLPFIECQGHGRCNYFTTAQSFWLATLDRPDSFGVPRPETLKAGDLRRKVSRCQVCTRRHTPVLNLGGRTA
;
A
#
# COMPACT_ATOMS: atom_id res chain seq x y z
N MET A 1 -25.03 -120.40 19.73
CA MET A 1 -23.81 -120.99 20.31
C MET A 1 -22.68 -120.74 19.33
N HIS A 2 -21.55 -120.21 19.83
CA HIS A 2 -20.25 -120.02 19.16
C HIS A 2 -20.13 -119.93 17.62
N ASN A 3 -19.46 -118.85 17.18
CA ASN A 3 -18.67 -118.74 15.96
C ASN A 3 -19.33 -119.16 14.64
N PHE A 4 -20.11 -118.24 14.06
CA PHE A 4 -20.26 -118.12 12.60
C PHE A 4 -20.87 -116.74 12.33
N PHE A 5 -20.04 -115.71 12.17
CA PHE A 5 -20.28 -114.55 11.30
C PHE A 5 -19.04 -113.65 11.31
N LEU A 6 -17.90 -114.25 10.97
CA LEU A 6 -16.83 -113.50 10.33
C LEU A 6 -17.37 -113.00 8.99
N ILE A 7 -17.07 -111.74 8.64
CA ILE A 7 -17.23 -111.15 7.29
C ILE A 7 -18.66 -110.65 6.94
N THR A 8 -19.18 -109.62 7.62
CA THR A 8 -20.22 -108.72 7.03
C THR A 8 -20.44 -107.39 7.77
N VAL A 9 -19.72 -107.07 8.85
CA VAL A 9 -19.85 -105.77 9.55
C VAL A 9 -18.69 -104.81 9.25
N ASN A 10 -17.88 -105.12 8.24
CA ASN A 10 -16.76 -104.27 7.79
C ASN A 10 -17.07 -103.44 6.52
N LEU A 11 -18.32 -103.47 6.02
CA LEU A 11 -18.73 -102.74 4.81
C LEU A 11 -19.78 -101.64 5.07
N PHE A 12 -20.49 -101.69 6.20
CA PHE A 12 -21.59 -100.74 6.47
C PHE A 12 -21.20 -99.48 7.25
N PHE A 13 -20.03 -99.44 7.91
CA PHE A 13 -19.48 -98.19 8.46
C PHE A 13 -18.66 -97.40 7.45
N TYR A 14 -18.28 -98.01 6.32
CA TYR A 14 -17.66 -97.30 5.20
C TYR A 14 -18.67 -96.41 4.45
N ILE A 15 -19.98 -96.63 4.60
CA ILE A 15 -21.02 -95.91 3.85
C ILE A 15 -21.58 -94.70 4.61
N LYS A 16 -21.45 -94.63 5.94
CA LYS A 16 -21.90 -93.46 6.72
C LYS A 16 -20.84 -92.35 6.84
N CYS A 17 -19.63 -92.59 6.34
CA CYS A 17 -18.59 -91.57 6.18
C CYS A 17 -18.50 -91.02 4.73
N ILE A 18 -19.36 -91.49 3.81
CA ILE A 18 -19.38 -91.03 2.40
C ILE A 18 -20.49 -90.01 2.13
N ILE A 19 -21.43 -89.79 3.08
CA ILE A 19 -22.50 -88.77 2.96
C ILE A 19 -22.20 -87.58 3.90
N ASN A 20 -21.00 -87.03 3.80
CA ASN A 20 -20.70 -85.68 4.28
C ASN A 20 -19.64 -85.01 3.40
N PHE A 21 -19.61 -85.37 2.12
CA PHE A 21 -18.85 -84.69 1.10
C PHE A 21 -19.84 -83.85 0.29
N PHE A 22 -20.23 -82.68 0.81
CA PHE A 22 -20.70 -81.49 0.07
C PHE A 22 -21.22 -80.44 1.06
N SER A 23 -20.36 -80.02 2.00
CA SER A 23 -20.48 -78.66 2.55
C SER A 23 -19.73 -77.76 1.58
N GLY A 24 -20.44 -76.93 0.82
CA GLY A 24 -19.81 -75.97 -0.09
C GLY A 24 -18.79 -75.12 0.67
N LEU A 25 -17.64 -74.87 0.06
CA LEU A 25 -16.64 -73.93 0.57
C LEU A 25 -17.33 -72.57 0.77
N GLU A 26 -17.30 -72.06 2.00
CA GLU A 26 -17.73 -70.69 2.28
C GLU A 26 -16.87 -69.74 1.44
N GLY A 27 -17.52 -68.93 0.59
CA GLY A 27 -16.82 -68.06 -0.34
C GLY A 27 -15.92 -67.07 0.40
N LEU A 28 -14.73 -66.80 -0.14
CA LEU A 28 -13.79 -65.81 0.40
C LEU A 28 -14.50 -64.46 0.61
N SER A 29 -14.36 -63.86 1.79
CA SER A 29 -14.83 -62.49 2.05
C SER A 29 -14.29 -61.54 0.97
N GLY A 30 -15.19 -60.75 0.38
CA GLY A 30 -14.84 -59.77 -0.63
C GLY A 30 -13.80 -58.77 -0.09
N VAL A 31 -12.88 -58.36 -0.97
CA VAL A 31 -11.85 -57.36 -0.63
C VAL A 31 -12.53 -56.05 -0.21
N PRO A 32 -12.09 -55.38 0.88
CA PRO A 32 -12.59 -54.06 1.22
C PRO A 32 -12.49 -53.11 0.02
N GLY A 33 -13.55 -52.34 -0.24
CA GLY A 33 -13.56 -51.37 -1.32
C GLY A 33 -12.44 -50.35 -1.17
N SER A 34 -11.89 -49.88 -2.29
CA SER A 34 -10.90 -48.81 -2.29
C SER A 34 -11.45 -47.55 -1.59
N PRO A 35 -10.61 -46.80 -0.84
CA PRO A 35 -11.00 -45.50 -0.31
C PRO A 35 -11.61 -44.63 -1.41
N GLY A 36 -12.70 -43.93 -1.09
CA GLY A 36 -13.32 -42.99 -2.02
C GLY A 36 -12.35 -41.87 -2.43
N GLU A 37 -12.60 -41.27 -3.59
CA GLU A 37 -11.81 -40.11 -4.05
C GLU A 37 -11.86 -38.97 -3.03
N ALA A 38 -10.75 -38.23 -2.93
CA ALA A 38 -10.69 -37.03 -2.13
C ALA A 38 -11.77 -36.04 -2.60
N GLY A 39 -12.49 -35.44 -1.64
CA GLY A 39 -13.48 -34.42 -1.95
C GLY A 39 -12.85 -33.21 -2.65
N ILE A 40 -13.68 -32.50 -3.42
CA ILE A 40 -13.29 -31.28 -4.12
C ILE A 40 -12.71 -30.28 -3.10
N PRO A 41 -11.54 -29.66 -3.34
CA PRO A 41 -11.03 -28.61 -2.48
C PRO A 41 -12.09 -27.52 -2.24
N GLY A 42 -12.23 -27.10 -0.98
CA GLY A 42 -13.15 -26.03 -0.63
C GLY A 42 -12.84 -24.74 -1.39
N LEU A 43 -13.86 -23.90 -1.59
CA LEU A 43 -13.68 -22.58 -2.20
C LEU A 43 -12.65 -21.75 -1.41
N PRO A 44 -11.84 -20.92 -2.07
CA PRO A 44 -10.97 -19.96 -1.40
C PRO A 44 -11.76 -19.14 -0.37
N GLY A 45 -11.21 -19.00 0.84
CA GLY A 45 -11.82 -18.18 1.88
C GLY A 45 -12.04 -16.75 1.40
N LYS A 46 -13.11 -16.10 1.89
CA LYS A 46 -13.39 -14.69 1.58
C LYS A 46 -12.17 -13.81 1.97
N PRO A 47 -11.88 -12.74 1.21
CA PRO A 47 -10.90 -11.74 1.63
C PRO A 47 -11.20 -11.27 3.05
N SER A 48 -10.17 -11.08 3.87
CA SER A 48 -10.38 -10.57 5.22
C SER A 48 -11.03 -9.18 5.15
N ALA A 49 -11.93 -8.92 6.10
CA ALA A 49 -12.47 -7.58 6.27
C ALA A 49 -11.31 -6.61 6.55
N SER A 50 -11.37 -5.42 5.95
CA SER A 50 -10.41 -4.35 6.21
C SER A 50 -10.27 -4.12 7.72
N ARG A 51 -9.02 -3.99 8.17
CA ARG A 51 -8.70 -3.64 9.57
C ARG A 51 -8.67 -2.12 9.79
N GLY A 52 -9.12 -1.32 8.83
CA GLY A 52 -9.13 0.14 8.91
C GLY A 52 -7.78 0.78 8.67
N TYR A 53 -6.94 0.22 7.78
CA TYR A 53 -5.73 0.90 7.34
C TYR A 53 -6.07 1.81 6.15
N PHE A 54 -5.53 3.02 6.17
CA PHE A 54 -5.75 4.03 5.14
C PHE A 54 -4.42 4.58 4.66
N PHE A 55 -4.36 4.91 3.37
CA PHE A 55 -3.29 5.69 2.80
C PHE A 55 -3.86 6.68 1.79
N THR A 56 -3.09 7.73 1.51
CA THR A 56 -3.44 8.73 0.51
C THR A 56 -2.53 8.59 -0.71
N ARG A 57 -3.13 8.71 -1.90
CA ARG A 57 -2.40 8.83 -3.16
C ARG A 57 -2.63 10.21 -3.75
N HIS A 58 -1.57 10.83 -4.25
CA HIS A 58 -1.59 12.16 -4.85
C HIS A 58 -1.26 12.06 -6.33
N SER A 59 -2.12 12.63 -7.18
CA SER A 59 -1.95 12.58 -8.64
C SER A 59 -0.87 13.51 -9.17
N GLN A 60 -0.57 14.58 -8.43
CA GLN A 60 0.18 15.74 -8.92
C GLN A 60 -0.42 16.32 -10.22
N THR A 61 -1.72 16.11 -10.49
CA THR A 61 -2.45 16.63 -11.66
C THR A 61 -3.84 17.11 -11.25
N THR A 62 -4.61 17.63 -12.20
CA THR A 62 -6.01 18.02 -11.98
C THR A 62 -6.98 16.82 -11.98
N GLU A 63 -6.48 15.62 -12.31
CA GLU A 63 -7.25 14.38 -12.36
C GLU A 63 -7.17 13.61 -11.04
N VAL A 64 -8.28 13.00 -10.63
CA VAL A 64 -8.32 12.22 -9.39
C VAL A 64 -7.52 10.92 -9.58
N PRO A 65 -6.55 10.61 -8.71
CA PRO A 65 -5.79 9.37 -8.82
C PRO A 65 -6.68 8.17 -8.46
N LYS A 66 -6.48 7.04 -9.14
CA LYS A 66 -7.18 5.79 -8.82
C LYS A 66 -6.50 5.08 -7.65
N CYS A 67 -7.30 4.49 -6.77
CA CYS A 67 -6.77 3.60 -5.74
C CYS A 67 -6.16 2.33 -6.38
N PRO A 68 -4.93 1.94 -6.01
CA PRO A 68 -4.27 0.75 -6.54
C PRO A 68 -5.00 -0.55 -6.15
N PHE A 69 -4.82 -1.61 -6.94
CA PHE A 69 -5.46 -2.92 -6.75
C PHE A 69 -6.98 -2.91 -6.57
N ASN A 70 -7.67 -1.90 -7.12
CA ASN A 70 -9.11 -1.67 -6.91
C ASN A 70 -9.50 -1.55 -5.44
N ALA A 71 -8.57 -1.08 -4.59
CA ALA A 71 -8.85 -0.74 -3.21
C ALA A 71 -10.03 0.26 -3.15
N PRO A 72 -10.97 0.07 -2.20
CA PRO A 72 -12.16 0.92 -2.13
C PRO A 72 -11.77 2.38 -1.81
N PRO A 73 -12.20 3.36 -2.63
CA PRO A 73 -11.96 4.77 -2.34
C PRO A 73 -12.87 5.23 -1.21
N MET A 74 -12.29 5.91 -0.21
CA MET A 74 -13.03 6.50 0.90
C MET A 74 -13.56 7.89 0.54
N TRP A 75 -12.67 8.76 0.04
CA TRP A 75 -13.03 10.06 -0.56
C TRP A 75 -11.93 10.58 -1.48
N THR A 76 -12.23 11.66 -2.18
CA THR A 76 -11.29 12.37 -3.04
C THR A 76 -11.26 13.84 -2.65
N GLY A 77 -10.17 14.53 -2.99
CA GLY A 77 -9.95 15.90 -2.53
C GLY A 77 -8.83 16.61 -3.27
N TYR A 78 -8.25 17.58 -2.57
CA TYR A 78 -7.11 18.40 -2.96
C TYR A 78 -5.93 18.14 -2.01
N SER A 79 -4.74 18.18 -2.58
CA SER A 79 -3.50 17.72 -1.95
C SER A 79 -2.90 18.81 -1.05
N LEU A 80 -3.28 18.84 0.22
CA LEU A 80 -2.70 19.73 1.22
C LEU A 80 -1.31 19.20 1.61
N LEU A 81 -0.32 20.08 1.56
CA LEU A 81 1.04 19.80 2.03
C LEU A 81 1.23 20.30 3.46
N TYR A 82 1.10 21.61 3.68
CA TYR A 82 1.19 22.22 5.01
C TYR A 82 0.46 23.56 5.09
N LEU A 83 0.26 24.02 6.32
CA LEU A 83 -0.28 25.34 6.66
C LEU A 83 0.79 26.11 7.40
N GLN A 84 0.81 27.44 7.25
CA GLN A 84 1.68 28.31 8.03
C GLN A 84 0.82 29.43 8.62
N GLY A 85 0.73 29.45 9.94
CA GLY A 85 -0.04 30.44 10.68
C GLY A 85 0.86 31.09 11.72
N ASN A 86 0.82 32.42 11.83
CA ASN A 86 1.68 33.14 12.76
C ASN A 86 3.16 32.73 12.65
N GLU A 87 3.65 32.67 11.40
CA GLU A 87 5.03 32.32 11.04
C GLU A 87 5.47 30.90 11.45
N ARG A 88 4.55 30.01 11.81
CA ARG A 88 4.86 28.62 12.18
C ARG A 88 4.22 27.64 11.21
N ALA A 89 5.02 26.75 10.63
CA ALA A 89 4.53 25.67 9.78
C ALA A 89 3.92 24.52 10.59
N HIS A 90 2.86 23.93 10.04
CA HIS A 90 2.26 22.69 10.50
C HIS A 90 1.87 21.83 9.30
N GLY A 91 2.48 20.66 9.21
CA GLY A 91 2.37 19.76 8.07
C GLY A 91 1.37 18.64 8.23
N GLN A 92 0.96 18.11 7.08
CA GLN A 92 0.34 16.80 7.00
C GLN A 92 1.28 15.85 6.26
N ASP A 93 1.40 14.63 6.77
CA ASP A 93 2.08 13.56 6.04
C ASP A 93 1.25 13.21 4.80
N LEU A 94 1.85 13.33 3.62
CA LEU A 94 1.22 13.07 2.32
C LEU A 94 0.74 11.62 2.20
N GLY A 95 1.26 10.68 2.98
CA GLY A 95 0.77 9.30 3.02
C GLY A 95 -0.49 9.11 3.83
N THR A 96 -0.90 10.10 4.63
CA THR A 96 -2.04 10.00 5.56
C THR A 96 -3.29 10.70 5.04
N PRO A 97 -4.50 10.34 5.51
CA PRO A 97 -5.73 10.99 5.06
C PRO A 97 -5.81 12.50 5.29
N GLY A 98 -5.03 13.04 6.24
CA GLY A 98 -5.00 14.47 6.57
C GLY A 98 -4.49 15.36 5.41
N SER A 99 -3.67 14.82 4.52
CA SER A 99 -3.19 15.53 3.32
C SER A 99 -4.25 15.66 2.22
N CYS A 100 -5.43 15.04 2.37
CA CYS A 100 -6.46 15.01 1.33
C CYS A 100 -7.76 15.70 1.74
N LEU A 101 -7.79 17.03 1.62
CA LEU A 101 -8.97 17.83 1.98
C LEU A 101 -10.03 17.81 0.88
N LYS A 102 -11.29 17.54 1.25
CA LYS A 102 -12.42 17.49 0.30
C LYS A 102 -12.68 18.82 -0.41
N ARG A 103 -12.32 19.94 0.20
CA ARG A 103 -12.53 21.29 -0.33
C ARG A 103 -11.22 22.04 -0.33
N PHE A 104 -10.96 22.74 -1.43
CA PHE A 104 -9.86 23.69 -1.53
C PHE A 104 -10.29 25.06 -1.00
N SER A 105 -9.36 25.74 -0.33
CA SER A 105 -9.41 27.15 0.01
C SER A 105 -7.98 27.65 0.11
N THR A 106 -7.68 28.87 -0.34
CA THR A 106 -6.37 29.49 -0.09
C THR A 106 -6.12 29.77 1.39
N MET A 107 -7.19 29.76 2.20
CA MET A 107 -7.16 29.90 3.64
C MET A 107 -8.14 28.91 4.30
N PRO A 108 -7.73 27.65 4.52
CA PRO A 108 -8.63 26.60 5.03
C PRO A 108 -8.74 26.58 6.57
N PHE A 109 -8.18 27.55 7.27
CA PHE A 109 -8.20 27.64 8.74
C PHE A 109 -8.45 29.07 9.22
N MET A 110 -8.77 29.20 10.50
CA MET A 110 -8.97 30.46 11.22
C MET A 110 -8.19 30.41 12.53
N PHE A 111 -7.90 31.58 13.11
CA PHE A 111 -7.28 31.67 14.43
C PHE A 111 -8.19 32.45 15.39
N CYS A 112 -8.17 32.07 16.66
CA CYS A 112 -8.93 32.69 17.73
C CYS A 112 -7.99 33.14 18.84
N ASN A 113 -8.37 34.19 19.58
CA ASN A 113 -7.60 34.70 20.71
C ASN A 113 -8.35 34.52 22.05
N LEU A 114 -7.69 34.90 23.14
CA LEU A 114 -8.24 34.80 24.51
C LEU A 114 -9.47 35.68 24.76
N ASN A 115 -9.74 36.66 23.87
CA ASN A 115 -10.88 37.55 23.96
C ASN A 115 -12.12 36.99 23.25
N ASN A 116 -12.14 35.69 22.92
CA ASN A 116 -13.20 35.03 22.14
C ASN A 116 -13.46 35.68 20.78
N VAL A 117 -12.43 36.31 20.18
CA VAL A 117 -12.49 36.85 18.82
C VAL A 117 -11.72 35.93 17.89
N CYS A 118 -12.38 35.51 16.82
CA CYS A 118 -11.76 34.71 15.78
C CYS A 118 -11.72 35.47 14.45
N ASN A 119 -10.62 35.31 13.72
CA ASN A 119 -10.39 35.97 12.45
C ASN A 119 -10.11 34.91 11.38
N LEU A 120 -10.74 35.09 10.21
CA LEU A 120 -10.57 34.25 9.04
C LEU A 120 -9.97 35.10 7.92
N ALA A 121 -8.86 34.64 7.34
CA ALA A 121 -8.20 35.31 6.21
C ALA A 121 -7.84 36.80 6.46
N SER A 122 -7.73 37.22 7.72
CA SER A 122 -7.46 38.62 8.11
C SER A 122 -5.98 38.89 8.43
N ARG A 123 -5.11 37.88 8.28
CA ARG A 123 -3.65 37.95 8.46
C ARG A 123 -2.93 37.41 7.22
N ASN A 124 -1.64 37.70 7.16
CA ASN A 124 -0.70 37.15 6.18
C ASN A 124 -0.29 35.71 6.57
N ASP A 125 -1.28 34.83 6.69
CA ASP A 125 -1.06 33.40 6.85
C ASP A 125 -1.05 32.72 5.46
N PHE A 126 -0.52 31.49 5.41
CA PHE A 126 -0.29 30.75 4.17
C PHE A 126 -0.85 29.33 4.22
N SER A 127 -1.21 28.80 3.06
CA SER A 127 -1.47 27.39 2.83
C SER A 127 -0.68 26.90 1.62
N TYR A 128 -0.19 25.67 1.68
CA TYR A 128 0.65 25.09 0.64
C TYR A 128 0.07 23.78 0.16
N TRP A 129 0.04 23.61 -1.15
CA TRP A 129 -0.64 22.51 -1.82
C TRP A 129 0.30 21.86 -2.81
N LEU A 130 0.26 20.53 -2.97
CA LEU A 130 0.96 19.90 -4.09
C LEU A 130 0.39 20.46 -5.40
N SER A 131 1.28 20.73 -6.33
CA SER A 131 0.94 21.42 -7.57
C SER A 131 0.84 20.48 -8.77
N THR A 132 0.37 21.00 -9.91
CA THR A 132 0.29 20.29 -11.20
C THR A 132 1.47 20.66 -12.12
N PRO A 133 1.62 20.03 -13.31
CA PRO A 133 2.59 20.46 -14.32
C PRO A 133 2.22 21.78 -15.01
N GLU A 134 1.11 22.43 -14.65
CA GLU A 134 0.70 23.69 -15.25
C GLU A 134 1.82 24.72 -15.13
N PRO A 135 2.28 25.31 -16.25
CA PRO A 135 3.39 26.25 -16.22
C PRO A 135 2.99 27.52 -15.48
N MET A 136 3.95 28.12 -14.76
CA MET A 136 3.76 29.44 -14.16
C MET A 136 3.40 30.48 -15.23
N THR A 137 2.59 31.48 -14.85
CA THR A 137 2.24 32.58 -15.75
C THR A 137 3.49 33.30 -16.27
N MET A 138 3.50 33.67 -17.55
CA MET A 138 4.66 34.33 -18.17
C MET A 138 5.05 35.64 -17.46
N MET A 139 4.08 36.33 -16.86
CA MET A 139 4.29 37.57 -16.13
C MET A 139 4.60 37.38 -14.64
N MET A 140 4.70 36.14 -14.15
CA MET A 140 4.84 35.80 -12.71
C MET A 140 3.78 36.44 -11.80
N THR A 141 2.65 36.84 -12.37
CA THR A 141 1.56 37.47 -11.65
C THR A 141 0.83 36.44 -10.78
N PRO A 142 0.44 36.80 -9.54
CA PRO A 142 -0.30 35.89 -8.67
C PRO A 142 -1.58 35.36 -9.34
N ILE A 143 -1.81 34.06 -9.20
CA ILE A 143 -2.96 33.35 -9.74
C ILE A 143 -4.13 33.53 -8.78
N VAL A 144 -5.32 33.87 -9.29
CA VAL A 144 -6.50 34.20 -8.47
C VAL A 144 -7.74 33.45 -8.93
N GLY A 145 -8.71 33.31 -8.02
CA GLY A 145 -10.04 32.79 -8.34
C GLY A 145 -10.02 31.37 -8.93
N GLN A 146 -10.80 31.17 -10.01
CA GLN A 146 -10.99 29.84 -10.61
C GLN A 146 -9.74 29.32 -11.34
N ASP A 147 -8.82 30.19 -11.77
CA ASP A 147 -7.60 29.77 -12.46
C ASP A 147 -6.65 28.99 -11.55
N ILE A 148 -6.73 29.20 -10.24
CA ILE A 148 -5.97 28.43 -9.23
C ILE A 148 -6.21 26.93 -9.42
N ARG A 149 -7.42 26.52 -9.81
CA ARG A 149 -7.80 25.10 -9.97
C ARG A 149 -6.87 24.31 -10.89
N LYS A 150 -6.29 24.94 -11.91
CA LYS A 150 -5.36 24.29 -12.86
C LYS A 150 -4.06 23.87 -12.19
N TYR A 151 -3.69 24.54 -11.10
CA TYR A 151 -2.42 24.36 -10.39
C TYR A 151 -2.51 23.43 -9.19
N ILE A 152 -3.71 23.05 -8.71
CA ILE A 152 -3.85 22.26 -7.48
C ILE A 152 -3.99 20.76 -7.78
N SER A 153 -3.08 19.96 -7.21
CA SER A 153 -3.09 18.50 -7.31
C SER A 153 -4.31 17.88 -6.61
N ARG A 154 -4.87 16.83 -7.23
CA ARG A 154 -5.92 15.99 -6.63
C ARG A 154 -5.36 14.80 -5.88
N CYS A 155 -6.14 14.30 -4.93
CA CYS A 155 -5.81 13.13 -4.11
C CYS A 155 -7.01 12.20 -3.93
N ALA A 156 -6.72 10.95 -3.58
CA ALA A 156 -7.69 9.96 -3.17
C ALA A 156 -7.22 9.25 -1.89
N VAL A 157 -8.12 9.08 -0.94
CA VAL A 157 -7.89 8.27 0.26
C VAL A 157 -8.45 6.88 0.02
N CYS A 158 -7.61 5.88 0.20
CA CYS A 158 -7.90 4.49 -0.12
C CYS A 158 -7.83 3.64 1.16
N GLU A 159 -8.75 2.70 1.28
CA GLU A 159 -8.74 1.72 2.36
C GLU A 159 -8.02 0.42 1.92
N THR A 160 -7.23 -0.15 2.81
CA THR A 160 -6.41 -1.34 2.55
C THR A 160 -6.48 -2.33 3.72
N PRO A 161 -6.39 -3.65 3.47
CA PRO A 161 -6.44 -4.66 4.52
C PRO A 161 -5.19 -4.68 5.41
N THR A 162 -4.06 -4.18 4.92
CA THR A 162 -2.75 -4.21 5.61
C THR A 162 -2.03 -2.87 5.51
N GLN A 163 -0.96 -2.71 6.29
CA GLN A 163 -0.12 -1.52 6.29
C GLN A 163 0.52 -1.26 4.92
N VAL A 164 0.81 0.01 4.68
CA VAL A 164 1.50 0.50 3.49
C VAL A 164 2.73 1.28 3.91
N ILE A 165 3.87 0.99 3.30
CA ILE A 165 5.16 1.61 3.61
C ILE A 165 5.87 2.06 2.34
N SER A 166 6.82 2.97 2.46
CA SER A 166 7.79 3.29 1.41
C SER A 166 9.15 2.66 1.69
N VAL A 167 9.85 2.28 0.62
CA VAL A 167 11.25 1.85 0.64
C VAL A 167 12.04 2.74 -0.32
N HIS A 168 13.25 3.14 0.06
CA HIS A 168 14.10 4.06 -0.70
C HIS A 168 15.42 3.39 -1.06
N SER A 169 15.87 3.54 -2.31
CA SER A 169 17.07 2.85 -2.79
C SER A 169 18.37 3.61 -2.53
N GLN A 170 18.30 4.94 -2.36
CA GLN A 170 19.46 5.84 -2.39
C GLN A 170 20.34 5.64 -3.64
N THR A 171 19.72 5.19 -4.74
CA THR A 171 20.31 4.97 -6.06
C THR A 171 19.29 5.35 -7.14
N MET A 172 19.69 5.20 -8.41
CA MET A 172 18.79 5.38 -9.55
C MET A 172 17.90 4.16 -9.80
N ASP A 173 18.19 3.04 -9.15
CA ASP A 173 17.45 1.79 -9.29
C ASP A 173 16.22 1.80 -8.39
N ILE A 174 15.13 1.20 -8.87
CA ILE A 174 13.89 1.05 -8.10
C ILE A 174 14.15 -0.01 -7.01
N PRO A 175 13.91 0.30 -5.73
CA PRO A 175 14.11 -0.69 -4.67
C PRO A 175 13.01 -1.75 -4.69
N ASP A 176 13.39 -3.01 -4.45
CA ASP A 176 12.44 -4.10 -4.29
C ASP A 176 11.61 -3.93 -3.01
N CYS A 177 10.34 -4.35 -3.05
CA CYS A 177 9.55 -4.49 -1.84
C CYS A 177 10.09 -5.64 -0.98
N PRO A 178 9.98 -5.56 0.36
CA PRO A 178 10.42 -6.62 1.25
C PRO A 178 9.68 -7.94 0.99
N ASP A 179 10.25 -9.06 1.44
CA ASP A 179 9.64 -10.38 1.30
C ASP A 179 8.22 -10.40 1.90
N GLY A 180 7.25 -10.88 1.10
CA GLY A 180 5.84 -10.90 1.48
C GLY A 180 5.11 -9.57 1.31
N TRP A 181 5.67 -8.62 0.56
CA TRP A 181 5.01 -7.37 0.18
C TRP A 181 4.84 -7.28 -1.35
N ASP A 182 3.83 -6.49 -1.76
CA ASP A 182 3.53 -6.17 -3.16
C ASP A 182 3.70 -4.67 -3.39
N GLY A 183 4.24 -4.31 -4.56
CA GLY A 183 4.38 -2.92 -4.97
C GLY A 183 3.04 -2.30 -5.36
N LEU A 184 2.77 -1.08 -4.87
CA LEU A 184 1.63 -0.27 -5.24
C LEU A 184 1.98 0.73 -6.35
N TRP A 185 3.04 1.53 -6.14
CA TRP A 185 3.59 2.45 -7.13
C TRP A 185 5.07 2.70 -6.87
N ILE A 186 5.73 3.29 -7.86
CA ILE A 186 7.14 3.70 -7.81
C ILE A 186 7.22 5.23 -7.90
N GLY A 187 8.32 5.80 -7.42
CA GLY A 187 8.47 7.25 -7.44
C GLY A 187 9.88 7.73 -7.16
N TYR A 188 9.95 8.94 -6.61
CA TYR A 188 11.15 9.65 -6.19
C TYR A 188 11.07 9.99 -4.71
N SER A 189 12.21 9.92 -4.04
CA SER A 189 12.33 10.03 -2.58
C SER A 189 12.23 11.48 -2.12
N PHE A 190 11.04 11.94 -1.78
CA PHE A 190 10.76 13.27 -1.28
C PHE A 190 10.94 13.34 0.24
N LEU A 191 11.82 14.22 0.71
CA LEU A 191 12.20 14.29 2.13
C LEU A 191 11.49 15.45 2.84
N MET A 192 11.61 16.67 2.32
CA MET A 192 11.06 17.87 2.96
C MET A 192 10.93 19.02 1.96
N ASN A 193 10.31 20.11 2.41
CA ASN A 193 10.22 21.37 1.68
C ASN A 193 10.37 22.56 2.64
N THR A 194 10.73 23.71 2.08
CA THR A 194 10.73 25.01 2.79
C THR A 194 10.25 26.10 1.84
N ASP A 195 9.71 27.18 2.38
CA ASP A 195 9.41 28.40 1.61
C ASP A 195 9.51 29.66 2.49
N SER A 196 8.44 30.45 2.60
CA SER A 196 8.40 31.71 3.33
C SER A 196 8.88 31.56 4.79
N GLY A 197 9.92 32.33 5.15
CA GLY A 197 10.53 32.29 6.47
C GLY A 197 11.44 31.07 6.73
N ALA A 198 11.81 30.31 5.70
CA ALA A 198 12.50 29.01 5.82
C ALA A 198 11.71 27.97 6.63
N GLU A 199 10.41 28.20 6.83
CA GLU A 199 9.48 27.28 7.44
C GLU A 199 9.03 26.23 6.42
N GLY A 200 8.71 25.04 6.92
CA GLY A 200 8.33 23.93 6.07
C GLY A 200 8.17 22.64 6.85
N ILE A 201 8.02 21.54 6.12
CA ILE A 201 7.68 20.25 6.71
C ILE A 201 8.48 19.12 6.07
N GLY A 202 8.69 18.05 6.82
CA GLY A 202 9.26 16.80 6.32
C GLY A 202 8.21 15.72 6.13
N GLN A 203 8.56 14.69 5.36
CA GLN A 203 7.81 13.46 5.24
C GLN A 203 8.55 12.35 6.00
N PRO A 204 7.85 11.52 6.81
CA PRO A 204 8.45 10.31 7.33
C PRO A 204 8.88 9.39 6.18
N LEU A 205 10.15 8.98 6.14
CA LEU A 205 10.69 8.12 5.05
C LEU A 205 10.08 6.72 4.99
N ALA A 206 9.33 6.30 6.02
CA ALA A 206 8.55 5.06 5.97
C ALA A 206 7.13 5.28 5.42
N SER A 207 6.67 6.52 5.34
CA SER A 207 5.34 6.88 4.88
C SER A 207 5.28 6.90 3.35
N PRO A 208 4.17 6.44 2.74
CA PRO A 208 3.91 6.62 1.31
C PRO A 208 4.07 8.06 0.82
N GLY A 209 3.87 9.05 1.70
CA GLY A 209 4.03 10.47 1.40
C GLY A 209 5.44 10.90 1.00
N SER A 210 6.45 10.12 1.41
CA SER A 210 7.84 10.35 1.01
C SER A 210 8.17 9.82 -0.39
N CYS A 211 7.21 9.21 -1.10
CA CYS A 211 7.41 8.61 -2.42
C CYS A 211 6.46 9.19 -3.48
N LEU A 212 6.82 10.37 -4.00
CA LEU A 212 6.07 11.06 -5.05
C LEU A 212 6.31 10.40 -6.42
N GLU A 213 5.23 10.11 -7.15
CA GLU A 213 5.29 9.43 -8.46
C GLU A 213 6.03 10.28 -9.51
N ASP A 214 5.79 11.59 -9.50
CA ASP A 214 6.40 12.53 -10.43
C ASP A 214 7.42 13.45 -9.75
N PHE A 215 8.68 13.36 -10.17
CA PHE A 215 9.69 14.32 -9.78
C PHE A 215 9.42 15.69 -10.40
N ARG A 216 9.34 16.72 -9.56
CA ARG A 216 9.38 18.13 -9.95
C ARG A 216 10.27 18.93 -8.99
N PRO A 217 11.11 19.84 -9.49
CA PRO A 217 11.92 20.70 -8.63
C PRO A 217 11.12 21.56 -7.66
N LEU A 218 9.89 21.96 -8.06
CA LEU A 218 8.94 22.67 -7.22
C LEU A 218 7.60 21.93 -7.26
N PRO A 219 7.38 20.93 -6.39
CA PRO A 219 6.19 20.08 -6.43
C PRO A 219 4.98 20.69 -5.69
N PHE A 220 5.07 21.93 -5.21
CA PHE A 220 4.04 22.62 -4.44
C PHE A 220 3.89 24.08 -4.84
N ILE A 221 2.77 24.69 -4.46
CA ILE A 221 2.43 26.11 -4.69
C ILE A 221 2.02 26.78 -3.37
N GLU A 222 2.43 28.03 -3.17
CA GLU A 222 2.04 28.85 -2.01
C GLU A 222 0.71 29.56 -2.30
N CYS A 223 -0.21 29.56 -1.34
CA CYS A 223 -1.46 30.29 -1.37
C CYS A 223 -1.61 31.16 -0.12
N GLN A 224 -2.17 32.36 -0.29
CA GLN A 224 -2.28 33.38 0.76
C GLN A 224 -3.73 33.67 1.14
N GLY A 225 -3.92 34.24 2.33
CA GLY A 225 -5.24 34.65 2.87
C GLY A 225 -6.06 35.55 1.93
N HIS A 226 -5.38 36.38 1.14
CA HIS A 226 -6.00 37.31 0.18
C HIS A 226 -6.52 36.64 -1.11
N GLY A 227 -6.56 35.31 -1.19
CA GLY A 227 -7.16 34.59 -2.32
C GLY A 227 -6.26 34.45 -3.55
N ARG A 228 -4.94 34.53 -3.36
CA ARG A 228 -3.94 34.42 -4.44
C ARG A 228 -2.95 33.30 -4.16
N CYS A 229 -2.46 32.66 -5.21
CA CYS A 229 -1.39 31.67 -5.15
C CYS A 229 -0.27 32.01 -6.12
N ASN A 230 0.96 31.63 -5.80
CA ASN A 230 2.09 31.78 -6.71
C ASN A 230 3.23 30.81 -6.38
N TYR A 231 4.23 30.75 -7.26
CA TYR A 231 5.51 30.15 -7.00
C TYR A 231 6.51 31.25 -6.65
N PHE A 232 7.30 31.03 -5.60
CA PHE A 232 8.32 31.97 -5.17
C PHE A 232 9.71 31.37 -5.32
N THR A 233 10.72 32.22 -5.53
CA THR A 233 12.12 31.81 -5.65
C THR A 233 12.72 31.29 -4.35
N THR A 234 12.03 31.54 -3.22
CA THR A 234 12.37 31.03 -1.89
C THR A 234 11.96 29.58 -1.68
N ALA A 235 11.05 29.07 -2.51
CA ALA A 235 10.56 27.70 -2.40
C ALA A 235 11.69 26.71 -2.72
N GLN A 236 11.91 25.75 -1.82
CA GLN A 236 12.88 24.69 -1.98
C GLN A 236 12.23 23.34 -1.70
N SER A 237 12.61 22.33 -2.49
CA SER A 237 12.25 20.93 -2.26
C SER A 237 13.52 20.11 -2.06
N PHE A 238 13.47 19.17 -1.11
CA PHE A 238 14.59 18.35 -0.71
C PHE A 238 14.25 16.90 -1.00
N TRP A 239 15.18 16.23 -1.66
CA TRP A 239 15.04 14.85 -2.12
C TRP A 239 16.22 14.04 -1.60
N LEU A 240 16.03 12.74 -1.32
CA LEU A 240 17.17 11.89 -1.01
C LEU A 240 18.08 11.79 -2.24
N ALA A 241 19.38 12.01 -2.02
CA ALA A 241 20.37 11.92 -3.08
C ALA A 241 20.75 10.45 -3.36
N THR A 242 21.21 10.19 -4.58
CA THR A 242 21.88 8.92 -4.89
C THR A 242 23.29 8.90 -4.28
N LEU A 243 23.67 7.80 -3.65
CA LEU A 243 24.98 7.59 -3.07
C LEU A 243 25.79 6.60 -3.92
N ASP A 244 27.01 6.97 -4.27
CA ASP A 244 27.95 6.04 -4.92
C ASP A 244 28.51 5.10 -3.84
N ARG A 245 28.33 3.78 -4.01
CA ARG A 245 28.69 2.75 -3.00
C ARG A 245 30.13 2.80 -2.44
N PRO A 246 31.16 3.29 -3.15
CA PRO A 246 32.51 3.43 -2.57
C PRO A 246 32.63 4.58 -1.55
N ASP A 247 31.72 5.55 -1.57
CA ASP A 247 31.87 6.83 -0.87
C ASP A 247 30.97 6.96 0.38
N SER A 248 30.43 5.86 0.93
CA SER A 248 29.48 5.91 2.06
C SER A 248 30.03 6.58 3.34
N PHE A 249 31.36 6.70 3.48
CA PHE A 249 32.03 7.44 4.55
C PHE A 249 33.01 8.51 4.03
N GLY A 250 33.03 8.72 2.71
CA GLY A 250 33.85 9.74 2.07
C GLY A 250 33.21 11.13 2.19
N VAL A 251 34.00 12.17 1.95
CA VAL A 251 33.45 13.54 1.85
C VAL A 251 32.59 13.62 0.59
N PRO A 252 31.31 14.04 0.69
CA PRO A 252 30.45 14.19 -0.48
C PRO A 252 31.03 15.19 -1.48
N ARG A 253 31.03 14.84 -2.78
CA ARG A 253 31.48 15.74 -3.84
C ARG A 253 30.38 16.75 -4.18
N PRO A 254 30.62 18.07 -4.05
CA PRO A 254 29.64 19.07 -4.43
C PRO A 254 29.37 19.03 -5.93
N GLU A 255 28.10 19.06 -6.31
CA GLU A 255 27.66 19.06 -7.71
C GLU A 255 26.48 20.01 -7.88
N THR A 256 26.43 20.74 -9.00
CA THR A 256 25.29 21.60 -9.36
C THR A 256 24.62 21.05 -10.61
N LEU A 257 23.40 20.57 -10.46
CA LEU A 257 22.61 19.99 -11.55
C LEU A 257 21.73 21.07 -12.20
N LYS A 258 21.57 20.99 -13.52
CA LYS A 258 20.72 21.89 -14.32
C LYS A 258 19.58 21.10 -14.98
N ALA A 259 18.62 21.84 -15.54
CA ALA A 259 17.49 21.27 -16.27
C ALA A 259 17.94 20.21 -17.29
N GLY A 260 17.24 19.07 -17.32
CA GLY A 260 17.60 17.91 -18.14
C GLY A 260 18.31 16.79 -17.38
N ASP A 261 19.13 17.12 -16.37
CA ASP A 261 19.92 16.13 -15.62
C ASP A 261 19.53 16.02 -14.13
N LEU A 262 18.48 16.74 -13.70
CA LEU A 262 18.07 16.83 -12.30
C LEU A 262 17.76 15.46 -11.67
N ARG A 263 17.21 14.52 -12.45
CA ARG A 263 16.80 13.21 -11.95
C ARG A 263 17.97 12.28 -11.64
N ARG A 264 19.16 12.51 -12.24
CA ARG A 264 20.32 11.58 -12.15
C ARG A 264 20.85 11.39 -10.73
N LYS A 265 20.63 12.35 -9.84
CA LYS A 265 21.04 12.26 -8.43
C LYS A 265 19.85 12.17 -7.47
N VAL A 266 18.65 11.84 -7.94
CA VAL A 266 17.47 11.69 -7.09
C VAL A 266 17.18 10.21 -6.83
N SER A 267 17.23 9.82 -5.55
CA SER A 267 16.92 8.47 -5.08
C SER A 267 15.52 8.04 -5.48
N ARG A 268 15.40 6.80 -5.93
CA ARG A 268 14.11 6.17 -6.24
C ARG A 268 13.47 5.55 -4.99
N CYS A 269 12.17 5.33 -5.07
CA CYS A 269 11.40 4.68 -4.04
C CYS A 269 10.30 3.81 -4.63
N GLN A 270 9.82 2.87 -3.83
CA GLN A 270 8.66 2.05 -4.12
C GLN A 270 7.77 2.00 -2.88
N VAL A 271 6.47 2.19 -3.09
CA VAL A 271 5.47 2.03 -2.03
C VAL A 271 4.92 0.62 -2.08
N CYS A 272 4.89 -0.03 -0.93
CA CYS A 272 4.62 -1.45 -0.78
C CYS A 272 3.46 -1.68 0.19
N THR A 273 2.64 -2.68 -0.07
CA THR A 273 1.62 -3.19 0.86
C THR A 273 1.91 -4.65 1.21
N ARG A 274 1.62 -5.05 2.45
CA ARG A 274 1.90 -6.42 2.87
C ARG A 274 0.90 -7.38 2.22
N ARG A 275 1.39 -8.45 1.60
CA ARG A 275 0.55 -9.53 1.06
C ARG A 275 -0.35 -10.07 2.14
N HIS A 276 -1.62 -10.21 1.81
CA HIS A 276 -2.53 -10.98 2.62
C HIS A 276 -2.31 -12.46 2.33
N THR A 277 -1.44 -13.14 3.09
CA THR A 277 -1.48 -14.60 3.19
C THR A 277 -2.66 -14.99 4.08
N PRO A 278 -3.70 -15.65 3.55
CA PRO A 278 -4.61 -16.38 4.41
C PRO A 278 -3.76 -17.40 5.16
N VAL A 279 -3.86 -17.45 6.48
CA VAL A 279 -3.32 -18.58 7.23
C VAL A 279 -4.09 -19.81 6.77
N LEU A 280 -3.54 -20.57 5.83
CA LEU A 280 -3.95 -21.95 5.63
C LEU A 280 -3.58 -22.66 6.92
N ASN A 281 -4.56 -22.84 7.80
CA ASN A 281 -4.45 -23.82 8.88
C ASN A 281 -4.26 -25.19 8.21
N LEU A 282 -3.01 -25.55 7.93
CA LEU A 282 -2.60 -26.93 7.75
C LEU A 282 -2.67 -27.58 9.15
N GLY A 283 -3.90 -27.77 9.61
CA GLY A 283 -4.23 -28.66 10.72
C GLY A 283 -4.02 -30.09 10.26
N GLY A 284 -2.76 -30.50 10.10
CA GLY A 284 -2.36 -31.89 10.01
C GLY A 284 -1.71 -32.27 11.33
N ARG A 285 -2.52 -32.67 12.31
CA ARG A 285 -2.02 -33.55 13.39
C ARG A 285 -1.60 -34.85 12.70
N THR A 286 -0.31 -35.06 12.49
CA THR A 286 0.22 -36.41 12.36
C THR A 286 0.25 -37.02 13.76
N ALA A 287 -0.34 -38.21 13.86
CA ALA A 287 -0.41 -39.04 15.05
C ALA A 287 0.96 -39.32 15.67
#